data_AF-A0A4R0MQJ2-F1
#
_entry.id   AF-A0A4R0MQJ2-F1
#
_cell.length_a   1.000
_cell.length_b   1.000
_cell.length_c   1.000
_cell.angle_alpha   90.00
_cell.angle_beta   90.00
_cell.angle_gamma   90.00
#
_symmetry.space_group_name_H-M   'P 1'
#
loop_
_entity.id
_entity.type
_entity.pdbx_description
1 polymer ?
#
loop_
_entity_poly.entity_id
_entity_poly.type
_entity_poly.pdbx_seq_one_letter_code
_entity_poly.pdbx_strand_id
1 'polypeptide(L)'
;MKFIEGHTHVLEVFGITQITSAKIDWVLNPDVYVILVSAEKDGKALAGGRIHQANRKNSLPLEDAVGNMDDRIYKMVEDRTDAGTGEFCGLWNSWEIAGLGIGSVHLSIASVALAGILNLDTLFSLCAPATYRNSIRGGFRVITEIGVNGKFYYPKEDLTATAILIDDVQNLPETHDDIRTAIMELRKNNTLTQQLPAKTGEVVNLHFDLNLSKE
;
A
#
# COMPACT_ATOMS: atom_id res chain seq x y z
N MET A 1 11.89 12.17 -4.92
CA MET A 1 13.18 11.44 -4.98
C MET A 1 13.36 10.44 -3.84
N LYS A 2 13.26 10.84 -2.56
CA LYS A 2 13.49 9.95 -1.40
C LYS A 2 12.73 8.61 -1.44
N PHE A 3 11.47 8.62 -1.85
CA PHE A 3 10.68 7.38 -2.02
C PHE A 3 11.31 6.43 -3.03
N ILE A 4 11.71 6.94 -4.20
CA ILE A 4 12.24 6.15 -5.31
C ILE A 4 13.56 5.51 -4.87
N GLU A 5 14.47 6.28 -4.29
CA GLU A 5 15.76 5.80 -3.82
C GLU A 5 15.61 4.65 -2.81
N GLY A 6 14.75 4.82 -1.80
CA GLY A 6 14.50 3.80 -0.79
C GLY A 6 13.81 2.55 -1.34
N HIS A 7 12.79 2.73 -2.19
CA HIS A 7 12.10 1.61 -2.83
C HIS A 7 13.04 0.80 -3.73
N THR A 8 13.79 1.48 -4.61
CA THR A 8 14.77 0.85 -5.52
C THR A 8 15.81 0.08 -4.74
N HIS A 9 16.37 0.67 -3.67
CA HIS A 9 17.36 -0.01 -2.83
C HIS A 9 16.81 -1.31 -2.22
N VAL A 10 15.58 -1.31 -1.70
CA VAL A 10 14.97 -2.52 -1.14
C VAL A 10 14.77 -3.59 -2.22
N LEU A 11 14.29 -3.21 -3.40
CA LEU A 11 14.10 -4.16 -4.51
C LEU A 11 15.42 -4.80 -4.95
N GLU A 12 16.51 -4.03 -5.00
CA GLU A 12 17.87 -4.54 -5.30
C GLU A 12 18.34 -5.57 -4.27
N VAL A 13 18.08 -5.36 -2.97
CA VAL A 13 18.43 -6.33 -1.91
C VAL A 13 17.74 -7.69 -2.12
N PHE A 14 16.52 -7.69 -2.65
CA PHE A 14 15.79 -8.92 -2.98
C PHE A 14 16.12 -9.49 -4.37
N GLY A 15 17.10 -8.91 -5.07
CA GLY A 15 17.50 -9.33 -6.41
C GLY A 15 16.44 -9.01 -7.47
N ILE A 16 15.57 -8.03 -7.22
CA ILE A 16 14.49 -7.64 -8.12
C ILE A 16 14.89 -6.35 -8.85
N THR A 17 15.61 -6.50 -9.95
CA THR A 17 16.23 -5.36 -10.67
C THR A 17 15.44 -4.89 -11.90
N GLN A 18 14.39 -5.61 -12.31
CA GLN A 18 13.62 -5.34 -13.52
C GLN A 18 12.10 -5.42 -13.28
N ILE A 19 11.53 -4.51 -12.48
CA ILE A 19 10.07 -4.43 -12.33
C ILE A 19 9.53 -3.25 -13.12
N THR A 20 8.52 -3.50 -13.95
CA THR A 20 7.74 -2.45 -14.63
C THR A 20 7.14 -1.43 -13.66
N SER A 21 6.77 -1.85 -12.44
CA SER A 21 6.27 -0.95 -11.39
C SER A 21 7.32 -0.01 -10.78
N ALA A 22 8.60 -0.24 -11.06
CA ALA A 22 9.72 0.64 -10.69
C ALA A 22 9.99 1.72 -11.76
N LYS A 23 9.34 1.67 -12.93
CA LYS A 23 9.33 2.79 -13.88
C LYS A 23 8.86 4.04 -13.14
N ILE A 24 9.54 5.17 -13.35
CA ILE A 24 9.33 6.39 -12.54
C ILE A 24 8.19 7.25 -13.12
N ASP A 25 7.57 6.84 -14.23
CA ASP A 25 6.54 7.60 -14.95
C ASP A 25 5.32 7.97 -14.06
N TRP A 26 5.03 7.17 -13.04
CA TRP A 26 3.98 7.46 -12.05
C TRP A 26 4.20 8.77 -11.29
N VAL A 27 5.43 9.29 -11.22
CA VAL A 27 5.73 10.58 -10.59
C VAL A 27 5.00 11.73 -11.30
N LEU A 28 4.72 11.56 -12.60
CA LEU A 28 3.99 12.54 -13.40
C LEU A 28 2.48 12.31 -13.39
N ASN A 29 2.00 11.23 -12.75
CA ASN A 29 0.58 10.92 -12.67
C ASN A 29 -0.04 11.69 -11.48
N PRO A 30 -0.96 12.64 -11.73
CA PRO A 30 -1.60 13.42 -10.66
C PRO A 30 -2.52 12.57 -9.76
N ASP A 31 -2.87 11.35 -10.20
CA ASP A 31 -3.72 10.41 -9.47
C ASP A 31 -2.89 9.41 -8.64
N VAL A 32 -1.61 9.72 -8.39
CA VAL A 32 -0.71 8.93 -7.55
C VAL A 32 -0.30 9.72 -6.31
N TYR A 33 -0.53 9.12 -5.15
CA TYR A 33 -0.25 9.71 -3.84
C TYR A 33 0.81 8.89 -3.13
N VAL A 34 1.85 9.54 -2.63
CA VAL A 34 2.95 8.89 -1.90
C VAL A 34 2.79 9.15 -0.41
N ILE A 35 2.88 8.09 0.39
CA ILE A 35 3.04 8.21 1.84
C ILE A 35 4.47 7.83 2.17
N LEU A 36 5.19 8.75 2.81
CA LEU A 36 6.59 8.58 3.18
C LEU A 36 6.75 8.65 4.69
N VAL A 37 7.40 7.64 5.26
CA VAL A 37 7.88 7.68 6.65
C VAL A 37 9.30 8.21 6.64
N SER A 38 9.55 9.29 7.38
CA SER A 38 10.87 9.90 7.49
C SER A 38 11.31 10.03 8.95
N ALA A 39 12.61 9.94 9.19
CA ALA A 39 13.20 10.26 10.49
C ALA A 39 13.03 11.75 10.79
N GLU A 40 12.58 12.10 12.00
CA GLU A 40 12.42 13.50 12.40
C GLU A 40 13.74 14.28 12.42
N LYS A 41 14.84 13.60 12.80
CA LYS A 41 16.15 14.21 13.01
C LYS A 41 16.76 14.83 11.74
N ASP A 42 16.66 14.13 10.61
CA ASP A 42 17.37 14.47 9.36
C ASP A 42 16.51 14.32 8.11
N GLY A 43 15.24 13.93 8.26
CA GLY A 43 14.32 13.71 7.15
C GLY A 43 14.68 12.51 6.28
N LYS A 44 15.53 11.58 6.75
CA LYS A 44 15.87 10.36 6.02
C LYS A 44 14.62 9.50 5.81
N ALA A 45 14.37 9.04 4.59
CA ALA A 45 13.27 8.14 4.30
C ALA A 45 13.54 6.74 4.90
N LEU A 46 12.58 6.25 5.68
CA LEU A 46 12.68 4.98 6.40
C LEU A 46 11.68 3.94 5.89
N ALA A 47 10.57 4.36 5.28
CA ALA A 47 9.59 3.51 4.62
C ALA A 47 8.69 4.33 3.70
N GLY A 48 7.94 3.66 2.83
CA GLY A 48 6.93 4.33 2.03
C GLY A 48 5.97 3.37 1.35
N GLY A 49 4.83 3.91 0.93
CA GLY A 49 3.88 3.25 0.04
C GLY A 49 3.21 4.26 -0.89
N ARG A 50 2.43 3.77 -1.85
CA ARG A 50 1.70 4.61 -2.81
C ARG A 50 0.25 4.18 -2.92
N ILE A 51 -0.62 5.14 -3.17
CA ILE A 51 -1.98 4.92 -3.66
C ILE A 51 -2.03 5.39 -5.11
N HIS A 52 -2.40 4.50 -6.01
CA HIS A 52 -2.68 4.83 -7.40
C HIS A 52 -4.21 4.80 -7.56
N GLN A 53 -4.84 5.93 -7.87
CA GLN A 53 -6.26 5.97 -8.19
C GLN A 53 -6.47 5.61 -9.66
N ALA A 54 -7.47 4.75 -9.92
CA ALA A 54 -7.80 4.35 -11.28
C ALA A 54 -8.38 5.54 -12.06
N ASN A 55 -7.83 5.82 -13.25
CA ASN A 55 -8.16 7.01 -14.03
C ASN A 55 -8.39 6.74 -15.53
N ARG A 56 -8.39 5.47 -15.96
CA ARG A 56 -8.48 5.00 -17.36
C ARG A 56 -7.40 5.54 -18.32
N LYS A 57 -6.41 6.26 -17.82
CA LYS A 57 -5.25 6.78 -18.58
C LYS A 57 -4.00 5.98 -18.31
N ASN A 58 -3.84 5.58 -17.05
CA ASN A 58 -2.73 4.78 -16.56
C ASN A 58 -3.29 3.55 -15.88
N SER A 59 -2.78 2.38 -16.26
CA SER A 59 -3.09 1.12 -15.57
C SER A 59 -2.58 1.16 -14.13
N LEU A 60 -3.32 0.51 -13.23
CA LEU A 60 -2.86 0.23 -11.88
C LEU A 60 -1.65 -0.72 -11.95
N PRO A 61 -0.64 -0.58 -11.06
CA PRO A 61 0.50 -1.50 -11.00
C PRO A 61 0.13 -3.00 -10.97
N LEU A 62 -0.98 -3.37 -10.35
CA LEU A 62 -1.54 -4.73 -10.33
C LEU A 62 -1.94 -5.20 -11.74
N GLU A 63 -2.59 -4.34 -12.53
CA GLU A 63 -2.96 -4.65 -13.92
C GLU A 63 -1.72 -4.94 -14.76
N ASP A 64 -0.68 -4.10 -14.65
CA ASP A 64 0.61 -4.31 -15.32
C ASP A 64 1.35 -5.57 -14.84
N ALA A 65 1.22 -5.89 -13.55
CA ALA A 65 1.94 -6.99 -12.91
C ALA A 65 1.38 -8.37 -13.29
N VAL A 66 0.05 -8.52 -13.30
CA VAL A 66 -0.60 -9.84 -13.46
C VAL A 66 -1.61 -9.91 -14.60
N GLY A 67 -1.93 -8.80 -15.27
CA GLY A 67 -2.95 -8.78 -16.32
C GLY A 67 -2.60 -9.62 -17.56
N ASN A 68 -1.32 -9.85 -17.83
CA ASN A 68 -0.89 -10.81 -18.87
C ASN A 68 -0.98 -12.28 -18.41
N MET A 69 -1.05 -12.53 -17.10
CA MET A 69 -1.24 -13.87 -16.52
C MET A 69 -2.73 -14.20 -16.38
N ASP A 70 -3.57 -13.20 -16.12
CA ASP A 70 -5.02 -13.30 -16.00
C ASP A 70 -5.70 -11.96 -16.33
N ASP A 71 -6.32 -11.87 -17.50
CA ASP A 71 -6.90 -10.64 -18.04
C ASP A 71 -8.17 -10.16 -17.33
N ARG A 72 -8.77 -11.01 -16.49
CA ARG A 72 -9.98 -10.68 -15.73
C ARG A 72 -9.75 -9.52 -14.76
N ILE A 73 -8.50 -9.24 -14.39
CA ILE A 73 -8.16 -8.10 -13.53
C ILE A 73 -8.52 -6.76 -14.17
N TYR A 74 -8.35 -6.60 -15.49
CA TYR A 74 -8.67 -5.35 -16.18
C TYR A 74 -10.16 -5.02 -16.06
N LYS A 75 -11.02 -6.03 -16.22
CA LYS A 75 -12.47 -5.85 -16.04
C LYS A 75 -12.82 -5.55 -14.58
N MET A 76 -12.16 -6.19 -13.61
CA MET A 76 -12.43 -5.95 -12.19
C MET A 76 -12.13 -4.51 -11.76
N VAL A 77 -11.06 -3.92 -12.30
CA VAL A 77 -10.71 -2.52 -12.08
C VAL A 77 -11.69 -1.59 -12.79
N GLU A 78 -11.98 -1.83 -14.08
CA GLU A 78 -12.92 -1.01 -14.86
C GLU A 78 -14.31 -0.97 -14.21
N ASP A 79 -14.85 -2.13 -13.80
CA ASP A 79 -16.17 -2.25 -13.15
C ASP A 79 -16.28 -1.43 -11.84
N ARG A 80 -15.15 -1.04 -11.23
CA ARG A 80 -15.08 -0.28 -9.98
C ARG A 80 -14.59 1.15 -10.17
N THR A 81 -14.17 1.52 -11.37
CA THR A 81 -13.51 2.81 -11.60
C THR A 81 -14.46 3.99 -11.39
N ASP A 82 -15.72 3.90 -11.85
CA ASP A 82 -16.69 4.99 -11.69
C ASP A 82 -17.10 5.24 -10.23
N ALA A 83 -17.09 4.21 -9.39
CA ALA A 83 -17.37 4.31 -7.96
C ALA A 83 -16.16 4.87 -7.16
N GLY A 84 -14.98 4.89 -7.78
CA GLY A 84 -13.72 5.21 -7.11
C GLY A 84 -13.01 3.92 -6.67
N THR A 85 -11.93 3.60 -7.37
CA THR A 85 -11.04 2.50 -6.98
C THR A 85 -9.59 2.91 -7.14
N GLY A 86 -8.70 2.13 -6.55
CA GLY A 86 -7.28 2.31 -6.70
C GLY A 86 -6.49 1.12 -6.16
N GLU A 87 -5.19 1.28 -6.10
CA GLU A 87 -4.28 0.27 -5.58
C GLU A 87 -3.35 0.84 -4.52
N PHE A 88 -3.22 0.14 -3.40
CA PHE A 88 -2.12 0.32 -2.45
C PHE A 88 -0.93 -0.54 -2.88
N CYS A 89 0.17 0.12 -3.29
CA CYS A 89 1.32 -0.54 -3.90
C CYS A 89 2.65 0.09 -3.48
N GLY A 90 3.76 -0.53 -3.90
CA GLY A 90 5.11 -0.02 -3.67
C GLY A 90 5.48 0.11 -2.18
N LEU A 91 4.94 -0.77 -1.34
CA LEU A 91 5.25 -0.80 0.09
C LEU A 91 6.69 -1.25 0.30
N TRP A 92 7.48 -0.46 1.03
CA TRP A 92 8.84 -0.81 1.42
C TRP A 92 9.19 -0.24 2.79
N ASN A 93 10.18 -0.84 3.44
CA ASN A 93 10.78 -0.30 4.66
C ASN A 93 12.28 -0.58 4.71
N SER A 94 13.00 0.33 5.34
CA SER A 94 14.42 0.18 5.66
C SER A 94 14.62 -0.84 6.78
N TRP A 95 15.84 -1.39 6.85
CA TRP A 95 16.28 -2.27 7.92
C TRP A 95 16.26 -1.60 9.30
N GLU A 96 16.46 -0.28 9.36
CA GLU A 96 16.53 0.49 10.60
C GLU A 96 15.24 0.47 11.41
N ILE A 97 14.10 0.32 10.74
CA ILE A 97 12.78 0.24 11.38
C ILE A 97 12.16 -1.16 11.29
N ALA A 98 12.94 -2.15 10.88
CA ALA A 98 12.47 -3.53 10.77
C ALA A 98 12.04 -4.06 12.14
N GLY A 99 10.90 -4.75 12.21
CA GLY A 99 10.35 -5.29 13.45
C GLY A 99 9.59 -4.29 14.33
N LEU A 100 9.68 -2.97 14.07
CA LEU A 100 8.96 -1.94 14.82
C LEU A 100 7.49 -1.78 14.40
N GLY A 101 7.06 -2.44 13.32
CA GLY A 101 5.68 -2.35 12.80
C GLY A 101 5.36 -1.08 12.01
N ILE A 102 6.28 -0.10 11.99
CA ILE A 102 6.12 1.21 11.33
C ILE A 102 5.90 1.06 9.83
N GLY A 103 6.86 0.46 9.11
CA GLY A 103 6.81 0.27 7.66
C GLY A 103 5.89 -0.85 7.18
N SER A 104 5.03 -1.37 8.07
CA SER A 104 4.05 -2.41 7.72
C SER A 104 2.67 -2.00 8.24
N VAL A 105 2.36 -2.29 9.51
CA VAL A 105 1.04 -2.08 10.10
C VAL A 105 0.66 -0.59 10.11
N HIS A 106 1.50 0.28 10.62
CA HIS A 106 1.17 1.72 10.75
C HIS A 106 1.14 2.45 9.41
N LEU A 107 2.07 2.11 8.51
CA LEU A 107 2.04 2.63 7.14
C LEU A 107 0.81 2.13 6.36
N SER A 108 0.39 0.87 6.56
CA SER A 108 -0.85 0.37 5.95
C SER A 108 -2.09 1.07 6.52
N ILE A 109 -2.13 1.30 7.84
CA ILE A 109 -3.19 2.09 8.50
C ILE A 109 -3.29 3.49 7.88
N ALA A 110 -2.15 4.20 7.75
CA ALA A 110 -2.10 5.52 7.12
C ALA A 110 -2.56 5.47 5.65
N SER A 111 -2.20 4.41 4.92
CA SER A 111 -2.57 4.23 3.51
C SER A 111 -4.07 3.97 3.34
N VAL A 112 -4.67 3.10 4.15
CA VAL A 112 -6.12 2.86 4.08
C VAL A 112 -6.91 4.08 4.58
N ALA A 113 -6.37 4.83 5.55
CA ALA A 113 -6.94 6.12 5.95
C ALA A 113 -6.95 7.11 4.78
N LEU A 114 -5.82 7.28 4.11
CA LEU A 114 -5.69 8.14 2.93
C LEU A 114 -6.62 7.70 1.79
N ALA A 115 -6.77 6.40 1.52
CA ALA A 115 -7.72 5.90 0.53
C ALA A 115 -9.15 6.37 0.80
N GLY A 116 -9.56 6.44 2.08
CA GLY A 116 -10.85 6.99 2.47
C GLY A 116 -10.94 8.50 2.28
N ILE A 117 -9.88 9.25 2.61
CA ILE A 117 -9.80 10.70 2.38
C ILE A 117 -9.89 11.04 0.89
N LEU A 118 -9.33 10.19 0.02
CA LEU A 118 -9.42 10.26 -1.44
C LEU A 118 -10.77 9.81 -2.00
N ASN A 119 -11.72 9.43 -1.14
CA ASN A 119 -13.06 8.97 -1.51
C ASN A 119 -13.02 7.76 -2.48
N LEU A 120 -12.10 6.82 -2.24
CA LEU A 120 -12.13 5.52 -2.91
C LEU A 120 -13.16 4.62 -2.22
N ASP A 121 -13.94 3.88 -3.00
CA ASP A 121 -14.87 2.87 -2.49
C ASP A 121 -14.17 1.52 -2.28
N THR A 122 -13.23 1.18 -3.19
CA THR A 122 -12.48 -0.08 -3.16
C THR A 122 -10.98 0.13 -3.29
N LEU A 123 -10.18 -0.79 -2.76
CA LEU A 123 -8.71 -0.70 -2.80
C LEU A 123 -8.07 -2.06 -3.06
N PHE A 124 -7.43 -2.19 -4.22
CA PHE A 124 -6.65 -3.34 -4.63
C PHE A 124 -5.25 -3.35 -4.01
N SER A 125 -4.61 -4.52 -3.97
CA SER A 125 -3.17 -4.65 -3.71
C SER A 125 -2.64 -6.04 -4.15
N LEU A 126 -1.34 -6.14 -4.38
CA LEU A 126 -0.59 -7.41 -4.43
C LEU A 126 0.25 -7.54 -3.16
N CYS A 127 0.01 -8.60 -2.38
CA CYS A 127 0.76 -8.83 -1.15
C CYS A 127 1.68 -10.06 -1.25
N ALA A 128 2.89 -9.93 -0.73
CA ALA A 128 3.81 -11.05 -0.57
C ALA A 128 3.41 -11.92 0.64
N PRO A 129 3.86 -13.19 0.72
CA PRO A 129 3.56 -14.08 1.85
C PRO A 129 3.90 -13.47 3.23
N ALA A 130 4.97 -12.67 3.30
CA ALA A 130 5.42 -12.02 4.54
C ALA A 130 4.42 -10.98 5.08
N THR A 131 3.64 -10.33 4.21
CA THR A 131 2.68 -9.28 4.60
C THR A 131 1.24 -9.78 4.63
N TYR A 132 0.95 -10.96 4.08
CA TYR A 132 -0.39 -11.53 3.94
C TYR A 132 -1.25 -11.41 5.21
N ARG A 133 -0.73 -11.84 6.37
CA ARG A 133 -1.51 -11.82 7.63
C ARG A 133 -1.89 -10.41 8.06
N ASN A 134 -1.02 -9.43 7.82
CA ASN A 134 -1.31 -8.03 8.13
C ASN A 134 -2.31 -7.44 7.13
N SER A 135 -2.21 -7.80 5.86
CA SER A 135 -3.18 -7.41 4.83
C SER A 135 -4.60 -7.88 5.18
N ILE A 136 -4.77 -9.16 5.54
CA ILE A 136 -6.09 -9.68 5.94
C ILE A 136 -6.63 -8.96 7.18
N ARG A 137 -5.79 -8.74 8.20
CA ARG A 137 -6.20 -7.95 9.38
C ARG A 137 -6.60 -6.52 9.04
N GLY A 138 -6.00 -5.95 7.98
CA GLY A 138 -6.31 -4.64 7.44
C GLY A 138 -7.61 -4.57 6.62
N GLY A 139 -8.40 -5.64 6.58
CA GLY A 139 -9.70 -5.68 5.90
C GLY A 139 -9.64 -6.13 4.45
N PHE A 140 -8.47 -6.54 3.96
CA PHE A 140 -8.38 -7.10 2.63
C PHE A 140 -8.88 -8.54 2.60
N ARG A 141 -9.71 -8.89 1.62
CA ARG A 141 -9.97 -10.27 1.23
C ARG A 141 -9.08 -10.70 0.07
N VAL A 142 -8.94 -12.00 -0.12
CA VAL A 142 -8.30 -12.56 -1.33
C VAL A 142 -9.27 -12.46 -2.51
N ILE A 143 -8.75 -12.05 -3.66
CA ILE A 143 -9.47 -12.10 -4.94
C ILE A 143 -9.29 -13.51 -5.51
N THR A 144 -10.09 -14.46 -5.04
CA THR A 144 -9.99 -15.87 -5.43
C THR A 144 -10.40 -16.12 -6.87
N GLU A 145 -11.04 -15.13 -7.50
CA GLU A 145 -11.55 -15.17 -8.85
C GLU A 145 -10.45 -15.13 -9.92
N ILE A 146 -9.23 -14.68 -9.59
CA ILE A 146 -8.09 -14.57 -10.52
C ILE A 146 -6.88 -15.40 -10.07
N GLY A 147 -5.99 -15.74 -10.99
CA GLY A 147 -4.81 -16.56 -10.74
C GLY A 147 -5.16 -17.94 -10.16
N VAL A 148 -4.25 -18.48 -9.35
CA VAL A 148 -4.48 -19.75 -8.62
C VAL A 148 -5.05 -19.43 -7.24
N ASN A 149 -6.37 -19.25 -7.15
CA ASN A 149 -7.06 -18.80 -5.94
C ASN A 149 -6.49 -17.48 -5.38
N GLY A 150 -6.30 -16.50 -6.26
CA GLY A 150 -5.70 -15.20 -5.97
C GLY A 150 -4.18 -15.17 -6.01
N LYS A 151 -3.49 -16.31 -6.16
CA LYS A 151 -2.02 -16.36 -6.17
C LYS A 151 -1.44 -16.32 -7.58
N PHE A 152 -0.32 -15.62 -7.70
CA PHE A 152 0.48 -15.48 -8.92
C PHE A 152 1.95 -15.74 -8.64
N TYR A 153 2.68 -16.28 -9.62
CA TYR A 153 4.14 -16.35 -9.59
C TYR A 153 4.72 -15.02 -10.05
N TYR A 154 4.85 -14.09 -9.11
CA TYR A 154 5.25 -12.70 -9.36
C TYR A 154 6.11 -12.20 -8.17
N PRO A 155 7.16 -11.39 -8.41
CA PRO A 155 7.60 -10.84 -9.71
C PRO A 155 8.48 -11.78 -10.54
N LYS A 156 8.81 -12.97 -10.03
CA LYS A 156 9.57 -14.01 -10.72
C LYS A 156 9.10 -15.39 -10.27
N GLU A 157 9.50 -16.44 -10.99
CA GLU A 157 8.96 -17.80 -10.87
C GLU A 157 9.09 -18.42 -9.47
N ASP A 158 10.11 -18.04 -8.69
CA ASP A 158 10.37 -18.53 -7.33
C ASP A 158 9.67 -17.70 -6.24
N LEU A 159 8.98 -16.62 -6.62
CA LEU A 159 8.24 -15.74 -5.72
C LEU A 159 6.75 -15.81 -6.00
N THR A 160 5.95 -15.53 -4.98
CA THR A 160 4.50 -15.48 -5.11
C THR A 160 3.96 -14.16 -4.57
N ALA A 161 2.91 -13.67 -5.22
CA ALA A 161 2.09 -12.58 -4.73
C ALA A 161 0.62 -13.03 -4.70
N THR A 162 -0.14 -12.50 -3.77
CA THR A 162 -1.59 -12.73 -3.66
C THR A 162 -2.33 -11.44 -3.97
N ALA A 163 -3.24 -11.48 -4.93
CA ALA A 163 -4.15 -10.38 -5.24
C ALA A 163 -5.24 -10.28 -4.18
N ILE A 164 -5.40 -9.08 -3.64
CA ILE A 164 -6.27 -8.79 -2.51
C ILE A 164 -7.04 -7.48 -2.73
N LEU A 165 -8.21 -7.37 -2.08
CA LEU A 165 -9.14 -6.25 -2.25
C LEU A 165 -9.80 -5.87 -0.91
N ILE A 166 -9.91 -4.57 -0.63
CA ILE A 166 -10.91 -4.03 0.29
C ILE A 166 -12.16 -3.65 -0.53
N ASP A 167 -13.31 -4.26 -0.24
CA ASP A 167 -14.56 -3.99 -0.96
C ASP A 167 -15.32 -2.75 -0.43
N ASP A 168 -15.02 -2.30 0.78
CA ASP A 168 -15.62 -1.11 1.39
C ASP A 168 -14.57 -0.36 2.20
N VAL A 169 -13.86 0.54 1.53
CA VAL A 169 -12.84 1.41 2.13
C VAL A 169 -13.48 2.38 3.11
N GLN A 170 -14.73 2.78 2.91
CA GLN A 170 -15.38 3.79 3.74
C GLN A 170 -15.74 3.26 5.12
N ASN A 171 -16.31 2.07 5.21
CA ASN A 171 -16.79 1.49 6.48
C ASN A 171 -15.90 0.39 7.05
N LEU A 172 -15.05 -0.24 6.23
CA LEU A 172 -14.07 -1.24 6.66
C LEU A 172 -14.67 -2.39 7.50
N PRO A 173 -15.75 -3.06 7.05
CA PRO A 173 -16.46 -4.05 7.86
C PRO A 173 -15.60 -5.27 8.22
N GLU A 174 -14.69 -5.66 7.33
CA GLU A 174 -13.80 -6.82 7.49
C GLU A 174 -12.48 -6.47 8.22
N THR A 175 -12.25 -5.19 8.53
CA THR A 175 -11.02 -4.75 9.20
C THR A 175 -11.11 -5.02 10.69
N HIS A 176 -10.03 -5.54 11.27
CA HIS A 176 -9.96 -5.80 12.70
C HIS A 176 -10.15 -4.51 13.51
N ASP A 177 -10.86 -4.58 14.64
CA ASP A 177 -11.36 -3.39 15.37
C ASP A 177 -10.28 -2.38 15.77
N ASP A 178 -9.12 -2.84 16.23
CA ASP A 178 -7.98 -1.98 16.60
C ASP A 178 -7.46 -1.18 15.41
N ILE A 179 -7.31 -1.84 14.26
CA ILE A 179 -6.86 -1.24 13.00
C ILE A 179 -7.93 -0.29 12.46
N ARG A 180 -9.20 -0.71 12.43
CA ARG A 180 -10.32 0.12 11.97
C ARG A 180 -10.41 1.40 12.79
N THR A 181 -10.32 1.29 14.11
CA THR A 181 -10.34 2.44 15.01
C THR A 181 -9.20 3.42 14.69
N ALA A 182 -7.98 2.91 14.48
CA ALA A 182 -6.84 3.76 14.11
C ALA A 182 -7.02 4.44 12.75
N ILE A 183 -7.57 3.73 11.76
CA ILE A 183 -7.87 4.29 10.44
C ILE A 183 -8.92 5.41 10.53
N MET A 184 -10.02 5.15 11.25
CA MET A 184 -11.10 6.13 11.42
C MET A 184 -10.63 7.37 12.19
N GLU A 185 -9.78 7.19 13.19
CA GLU A 185 -9.18 8.30 13.92
C GLU A 185 -8.30 9.17 13.02
N LEU A 186 -7.47 8.56 12.16
CA LEU A 186 -6.67 9.31 11.17
C LEU A 186 -7.52 10.04 10.13
N ARG A 187 -8.69 9.53 9.76
CA ARG A 187 -9.63 10.22 8.85
C ARG A 187 -10.32 11.42 9.50
N LYS A 188 -10.53 11.34 10.82
CA LYS A 188 -11.13 12.43 11.60
C LYS A 188 -10.09 13.52 11.90
N ASN A 189 -8.86 13.09 12.21
CA ASN A 189 -7.73 13.92 12.58
C ASN A 189 -6.55 13.61 11.68
N ASN A 190 -6.50 14.25 10.51
CA ASN A 190 -5.47 14.00 9.49
C ASN A 190 -4.05 14.32 9.94
N THR A 191 -3.89 14.99 11.09
CA THR A 191 -2.60 15.22 11.74
C THR A 191 -2.70 14.76 13.19
N LEU A 192 -1.91 13.75 13.58
CA LEU A 192 -1.90 13.26 14.96
C LEU A 192 -0.55 12.64 15.33
N THR A 193 -0.26 12.60 16.63
CA THR A 193 0.92 11.94 17.18
C THR A 193 0.50 10.78 18.07
N GLN A 194 1.13 9.62 17.90
CA GLN A 194 0.90 8.42 18.70
C GLN A 194 2.21 7.88 19.28
N GLN A 195 2.13 7.40 20.51
CA GLN A 195 3.18 6.59 21.13
C GLN A 195 2.81 5.13 20.98
N LEU A 196 3.69 4.37 20.34
CA LEU A 196 3.44 2.99 19.99
C LEU A 196 4.49 2.10 20.64
N PRO A 197 4.08 1.08 21.41
CA PRO A 197 5.01 0.08 21.90
C PRO A 197 5.47 -0.78 20.72
N ALA A 198 6.76 -0.72 20.39
CA ALA A 198 7.36 -1.64 19.46
C ALA A 198 7.45 -3.03 20.09
N LYS A 199 7.49 -4.08 19.25
CA LYS A 199 7.72 -5.46 19.72
C LYS A 199 9.05 -5.64 20.46
N THR A 200 9.99 -4.71 20.24
CA THR A 200 11.29 -4.64 20.92
C THR A 200 11.19 -4.12 22.36
N GLY A 201 10.04 -3.59 22.79
CA GLY A 201 9.85 -2.91 24.07
C GLY A 201 10.18 -1.41 24.04
N GLU A 202 10.69 -0.90 22.92
CA GLU A 202 10.90 0.53 22.70
C GLU A 202 9.57 1.26 22.47
N VAL A 203 9.48 2.51 22.90
CA VAL A 203 8.34 3.39 22.56
C VAL A 203 8.73 4.22 21.35
N VAL A 204 7.98 4.05 20.26
CA VAL A 204 8.15 4.84 19.04
C VAL A 204 7.12 5.98 19.08
N ASN A 205 7.58 7.22 18.88
CA ASN A 205 6.71 8.34 18.59
C ASN A 205 6.49 8.41 17.07
N LEU A 206 5.26 8.22 16.61
CA LEU A 206 4.88 8.42 15.21
C LEU A 206 4.04 9.68 15.08
N HIS A 207 4.50 10.58 14.21
CA HIS A 207 3.72 11.73 13.76
C HIS A 207 3.13 11.42 12.38
N PHE A 208 1.80 11.48 12.30
CA PHE A 208 1.05 11.30 11.07
C PHE A 208 0.63 12.67 10.55
N ASP A 209 0.81 12.89 9.26
CA ASP A 209 0.25 14.01 8.51
C ASP A 209 -0.25 13.47 7.16
N LEU A 210 -1.57 13.45 6.99
CA LEU A 210 -2.28 12.98 5.79
C LEU A 210 -2.87 14.14 4.99
N ASN A 211 -2.51 15.39 5.29
CA ASN A 211 -2.93 16.52 4.47
C ASN A 211 -2.28 16.42 3.09
N LEU A 212 -3.10 16.55 2.04
CA LEU A 212 -2.62 16.52 0.67
C LEU A 212 -1.81 17.79 0.38
N SER A 213 -0.49 17.66 0.30
CA SER A 213 0.37 18.70 -0.25
C SER A 213 0.44 18.54 -1.77
N LYS A 214 0.35 19.67 -2.48
CA LYS A 214 0.87 19.76 -3.85
C LYS A 214 2.30 20.25 -3.73
N GLU A 215 3.27 19.37 -3.95
CA GLU A 215 4.64 19.80 -4.25
C GLU A 215 4.73 20.32 -5.70
#